data_AF-A0A4R2HR13-F1
#
_entry.id   AF-A0A4R2HR13-F1
#
_cell.length_a   1.000
_cell.length_b   1.000
_cell.length_c   1.000
_cell.angle_alpha   90.00
_cell.angle_beta   90.00
_cell.angle_gamma   90.00
#
_symmetry.space_group_name_H-M   'P 1'
#
loop_
_entity.id
_entity.type
_entity.pdbx_description
1 polymer ?
#
loop_
_entity_poly.entity_id
_entity_poly.type
_entity_poly.pdbx_seq_one_letter_code
_entity_poly.pdbx_strand_id
1 'polypeptide(L)'
;MTVKRLRERQAEATRELLVGIARERFVEQGYAATAMDDIVQRAGLAKGALYHHFSGKDALFTAVYDVVLDETAGAVMAAALAEEDPWAAVRAGLSAFLDACLRPAFRRIVIIDSVTVLAARAWENGTEGVELPMLRTVLTPLVDSGALPGVTLDALAHLALGGLYGSALYIARAADPEAARVEADVVLDVVLRGVRAATT
;
A
#
# COMPACT_ATOMS: atom_id res chain seq x y z
N MET A 1 -10.77 -31.81 -16.94
CA MET A 1 -10.32 -30.99 -15.78
C MET A 1 -10.06 -31.95 -14.61
N THR A 2 -8.85 -31.97 -14.04
CA THR A 2 -8.43 -32.99 -13.05
C THR A 2 -8.94 -32.66 -11.64
N VAL A 3 -9.31 -33.66 -10.82
CA VAL A 3 -9.80 -33.50 -9.43
C VAL A 3 -8.86 -32.64 -8.56
N LYS A 4 -7.55 -32.77 -8.75
CA LYS A 4 -6.53 -31.95 -8.07
C LYS A 4 -6.71 -30.44 -8.33
N ARG A 5 -6.91 -30.06 -9.59
CA ARG A 5 -7.12 -28.66 -10.00
C ARG A 5 -8.43 -28.06 -9.49
N LEU A 6 -9.45 -28.89 -9.26
CA LEU A 6 -10.71 -28.44 -8.66
C LEU A 6 -10.52 -28.11 -7.17
N ARG A 7 -9.81 -28.95 -6.43
CA ARG A 7 -9.52 -28.73 -5.00
C ARG A 7 -8.63 -27.50 -4.78
N GLU A 8 -7.61 -27.30 -5.61
CA GLU A 8 -6.75 -26.11 -5.57
C GLU A 8 -7.57 -24.83 -5.79
N ARG A 9 -8.46 -24.82 -6.79
CA ARG A 9 -9.36 -23.67 -7.04
C ARG A 9 -10.33 -23.40 -5.89
N GLN A 10 -10.87 -24.45 -5.28
CA GLN A 10 -11.76 -24.30 -4.11
C GLN A 10 -11.01 -23.75 -2.90
N ALA A 11 -9.78 -24.21 -2.68
CA ALA A 11 -8.93 -23.70 -1.61
C ALA A 11 -8.59 -22.22 -1.83
N GLU A 12 -8.27 -21.81 -3.07
CA GLU A 12 -7.99 -20.41 -3.38
C GLU A 12 -9.24 -19.53 -3.20
N ALA A 13 -10.39 -19.95 -3.72
CA ALA A 13 -11.64 -19.20 -3.55
C ALA A 13 -12.02 -19.04 -2.06
N THR A 14 -11.73 -20.06 -1.23
CA THR A 14 -11.95 -19.99 0.22
C THR A 14 -10.99 -19.01 0.87
N ARG A 15 -9.72 -19.00 0.44
CA ARG A 15 -8.71 -18.05 0.91
C ARG A 15 -9.11 -16.62 0.57
N GLU A 16 -9.49 -16.35 -0.68
CA GLU A 16 -9.95 -15.04 -1.14
C GLU A 16 -11.17 -14.55 -0.35
N LEU A 17 -12.16 -15.44 -0.11
CA LEU A 17 -13.34 -15.12 0.72
C LEU A 17 -12.94 -14.70 2.14
N LEU A 18 -12.05 -15.46 2.78
CA LEU A 18 -11.56 -15.15 4.12
C LEU A 18 -10.82 -13.82 4.18
N VAL A 19 -9.98 -13.53 3.17
CA VAL A 19 -9.26 -12.25 3.05
C VAL A 19 -10.23 -11.08 2.85
N GLY A 20 -11.24 -11.24 2.00
CA GLY A 20 -12.27 -10.22 1.77
C GLY A 20 -13.05 -9.89 3.04
N ILE A 21 -13.55 -10.90 3.75
CA ILE A 21 -14.26 -10.70 5.02
C ILE A 21 -13.34 -10.08 6.07
N ALA A 22 -12.10 -10.55 6.17
CA ALA A 22 -11.13 -9.99 7.11
C ALA A 22 -10.85 -8.52 6.84
N ARG A 23 -10.70 -8.13 5.56
CA ARG A 23 -10.56 -6.73 5.14
C ARG A 23 -11.70 -5.86 5.65
N GLU A 24 -12.94 -6.28 5.42
CA GLU A 24 -14.13 -5.55 5.88
C GLU A 24 -14.10 -5.36 7.40
N ARG A 25 -13.84 -6.44 8.16
CA ARG A 25 -13.79 -6.36 9.63
C ARG A 25 -12.63 -5.51 10.14
N PHE A 26 -11.45 -5.61 9.54
CA PHE A 26 -10.33 -4.75 9.92
C PHE A 26 -10.62 -3.27 9.62
N VAL A 27 -11.36 -2.95 8.55
CA VAL A 27 -11.80 -1.58 8.29
C VAL A 27 -12.83 -1.11 9.32
N GLU A 28 -13.84 -1.93 9.62
CA GLU A 28 -14.96 -1.55 10.50
C GLU A 28 -14.55 -1.35 11.97
N GLN A 29 -13.74 -2.25 12.52
CA GLN A 29 -13.42 -2.28 13.96
C GLN A 29 -11.91 -2.29 14.27
N GLY A 30 -11.06 -2.39 13.25
CA GLY A 30 -9.61 -2.50 13.39
C GLY A 30 -9.09 -3.92 13.63
N TYR A 31 -7.78 -4.08 13.44
CA TYR A 31 -7.08 -5.31 13.74
C TYR A 31 -7.38 -5.78 15.16
N ALA A 32 -7.05 -5.00 16.20
CA ALA A 32 -7.11 -5.45 17.60
C ALA A 32 -8.48 -6.03 18.01
N ALA A 33 -9.58 -5.37 17.64
CA ALA A 33 -10.94 -5.77 18.01
C ALA A 33 -11.50 -6.96 17.19
N THR A 34 -10.85 -7.35 16.09
CA THR A 34 -11.37 -8.40 15.21
C THR A 34 -11.03 -9.81 15.70
N ALA A 35 -12.03 -10.65 15.97
CA ALA A 35 -11.83 -12.04 16.34
C ALA A 35 -11.81 -12.96 15.11
N MET A 36 -10.95 -13.98 15.12
CA MET A 36 -10.91 -14.99 14.03
C MET A 36 -12.24 -15.74 13.90
N ASP A 37 -12.92 -15.98 15.03
CA ASP A 37 -14.19 -16.71 15.05
C ASP A 37 -15.32 -15.91 14.37
N ASP A 38 -15.31 -14.58 14.46
CA ASP A 38 -16.26 -13.69 13.78
C ASP A 38 -16.07 -13.73 12.25
N ILE A 39 -14.81 -13.78 11.77
CA ILE A 39 -14.49 -13.93 10.34
C ILE A 39 -15.01 -15.28 9.81
N VAL A 40 -14.74 -16.37 10.54
CA VAL A 40 -15.22 -17.72 10.18
C VAL A 40 -16.75 -17.77 10.13
N GLN A 41 -17.40 -17.22 11.15
CA GLN A 41 -18.86 -17.21 11.24
C GLN A 41 -19.48 -16.46 10.06
N ARG A 42 -18.93 -15.29 9.69
CA ARG A 42 -19.38 -14.54 8.51
C ARG A 42 -19.12 -15.27 7.20
N ALA A 43 -18.03 -16.03 7.11
CA ALA A 43 -17.72 -16.84 5.92
C ALA A 43 -18.65 -18.05 5.75
N GLY A 44 -19.43 -18.41 6.78
CA GLY A 44 -20.24 -19.64 6.77
C GLY A 44 -19.39 -20.91 6.78
N LEU A 45 -18.14 -20.83 7.27
CA LEU A 45 -17.17 -21.92 7.26
C LEU A 45 -17.03 -22.53 8.67
N ALA A 46 -16.49 -23.75 8.72
CA ALA A 46 -16.06 -24.33 9.99
C ALA A 46 -14.74 -23.68 10.45
N LYS A 47 -14.53 -23.56 11.78
CA LYS A 47 -13.30 -22.97 12.36
C LYS A 47 -12.02 -23.59 11.79
N GLY A 48 -11.99 -24.90 11.60
CA GLY A 48 -10.85 -25.60 11.00
C GLY A 48 -10.47 -25.13 9.59
N ALA A 49 -11.41 -24.59 8.81
CA ALA A 49 -11.12 -24.09 7.46
C ALA A 49 -10.21 -22.85 7.49
N LEU A 50 -10.49 -21.88 8.36
CA LEU A 50 -9.65 -20.69 8.48
C LEU A 50 -8.23 -21.05 8.95
N TYR A 51 -8.11 -21.92 9.95
CA TYR A 51 -6.80 -22.33 10.47
C TYR A 51 -6.02 -23.24 9.52
N HIS A 52 -6.69 -23.84 8.54
CA HIS A 52 -6.03 -24.52 7.43
C HIS A 52 -5.33 -23.54 6.49
N HIS A 53 -5.88 -22.35 6.29
CA HIS A 53 -5.34 -21.33 5.38
C HIS A 53 -4.39 -20.34 6.08
N PHE A 54 -4.58 -20.09 7.37
CA PHE A 54 -3.82 -19.08 8.12
C PHE A 54 -3.42 -19.63 9.49
N SER A 55 -2.13 -19.53 9.82
CA SER A 55 -1.59 -19.95 11.11
C SER A 55 -2.09 -19.10 12.29
N GLY A 56 -2.70 -17.95 12.01
CA GLY A 56 -3.28 -17.07 13.00
C GLY A 56 -3.73 -15.74 12.39
N LYS A 57 -4.17 -14.84 13.26
CA LYS A 57 -4.67 -13.52 12.87
C LYS A 57 -3.62 -12.65 12.18
N ASP A 58 -2.37 -12.73 12.59
CA ASP A 58 -1.27 -12.02 11.95
C ASP A 58 -1.03 -12.50 10.51
N ALA A 59 -1.10 -13.80 10.27
CA ALA A 59 -0.97 -14.35 8.91
C ALA A 59 -2.13 -13.94 8.00
N LEU A 60 -3.35 -13.88 8.54
CA LEU A 60 -4.51 -13.37 7.83
C LEU A 60 -4.39 -11.85 7.57
N PHE A 61 -3.96 -11.08 8.57
CA PHE A 61 -3.73 -9.64 8.41
C PHE A 61 -2.66 -9.34 7.37
N THR A 62 -1.53 -10.06 7.37
CA THR A 62 -0.51 -9.90 6.33
C THR A 62 -1.09 -10.14 4.94
N ALA A 63 -1.91 -11.18 4.74
CA ALA A 63 -2.54 -11.40 3.44
C ALA A 63 -3.52 -10.28 3.04
N VAL A 64 -4.26 -9.71 3.99
CA VAL A 64 -5.11 -8.54 3.72
C VAL A 64 -4.25 -7.31 3.39
N TYR A 65 -3.18 -7.08 4.15
CA TYR A 65 -2.24 -5.98 3.93
C TYR A 65 -1.66 -6.05 2.53
N ASP A 66 -1.16 -7.21 2.10
CA ASP A 66 -0.57 -7.41 0.78
C ASP A 66 -1.58 -7.07 -0.33
N VAL A 67 -2.83 -7.55 -0.21
CA VAL A 67 -3.89 -7.22 -1.18
C VAL A 67 -4.17 -5.72 -1.25
N VAL A 68 -4.29 -5.04 -0.11
CA VAL A 68 -4.59 -3.60 -0.08
C VAL A 68 -3.39 -2.77 -0.58
N LEU A 69 -2.17 -3.21 -0.29
CA LEU A 69 -0.95 -2.57 -0.77
C LEU A 69 -0.79 -2.75 -2.28
N ASP A 70 -1.00 -3.95 -2.81
CA ASP A 70 -0.93 -4.25 -4.25
C ASP A 70 -1.98 -3.49 -5.06
N GLU A 71 -3.21 -3.39 -4.57
CA GLU A 71 -4.25 -2.53 -5.18
C GLU A 71 -3.80 -1.07 -5.28
N THR A 72 -3.09 -0.59 -4.25
CA THR A 72 -2.58 0.78 -4.19
C THR A 72 -1.40 0.98 -5.14
N ALA A 73 -0.45 0.06 -5.11
CA ALA A 73 0.71 0.07 -6.00
C ALA A 73 0.26 0.02 -7.47
N GLY A 74 -0.74 -0.81 -7.80
CA GLY A 74 -1.34 -0.87 -9.12
C GLY A 74 -1.93 0.46 -9.57
N ALA A 75 -2.69 1.14 -8.71
CA ALA A 75 -3.27 2.45 -9.03
C ALA A 75 -2.21 3.55 -9.21
N VAL A 76 -1.19 3.58 -8.34
CA VAL A 76 -0.06 4.52 -8.44
C VAL A 76 0.72 4.30 -9.72
N MET A 77 1.04 3.05 -10.04
CA MET A 77 1.77 2.70 -11.25
C MET A 77 0.96 3.02 -12.51
N ALA A 78 -0.34 2.71 -12.51
CA ALA A 78 -1.21 3.05 -13.64
C ALA A 78 -1.29 4.57 -13.87
N ALA A 79 -1.37 5.37 -12.82
CA ALA A 79 -1.37 6.83 -12.92
C ALA A 79 -0.04 7.37 -13.47
N ALA A 80 1.08 6.85 -12.97
CA ALA A 80 2.41 7.28 -13.44
C ALA A 80 2.68 6.89 -14.90
N LEU A 81 2.34 5.65 -15.29
CA LEU A 81 2.57 5.14 -16.65
C LEU A 81 1.62 5.73 -17.71
N ALA A 82 0.57 6.45 -17.29
CA ALA A 82 -0.30 7.17 -18.21
C ALA A 82 0.34 8.46 -18.75
N GLU A 83 1.42 8.92 -18.14
CA GLU A 83 2.11 10.16 -18.49
C GLU A 83 3.41 9.89 -19.26
N GLU A 84 3.65 10.65 -20.33
CA GLU A 84 4.89 10.55 -21.12
C GLU A 84 6.02 11.41 -20.54
N ASP A 85 5.69 12.57 -19.94
CA ASP A 85 6.68 13.46 -19.31
C ASP A 85 7.09 12.89 -17.94
N PRO A 86 8.39 12.64 -17.67
CA PRO A 86 8.83 12.04 -16.40
C PRO A 86 8.42 12.84 -15.15
N TRP A 87 8.34 14.17 -15.25
CA TRP A 87 7.87 15.00 -14.15
C TRP A 87 6.37 14.84 -13.90
N ALA A 88 5.57 14.82 -14.97
CA ALA A 88 4.15 14.54 -14.90
C ALA A 88 3.88 13.14 -14.35
N ALA A 89 4.64 12.12 -14.77
CA ALA A 89 4.52 10.74 -14.27
C ALA A 89 4.75 10.65 -12.76
N VAL A 90 5.81 11.28 -12.26
CA VAL A 90 6.09 11.34 -10.81
C VAL A 90 4.97 12.06 -10.08
N ARG A 91 4.49 13.21 -10.59
CA ARG A 91 3.38 13.94 -9.96
C ARG A 91 2.09 13.10 -9.92
N ALA A 92 1.74 12.44 -11.03
CA ALA A 92 0.54 11.63 -11.14
C ALA A 92 0.57 10.44 -10.16
N GLY A 93 1.70 9.72 -10.11
CA GLY A 93 1.90 8.63 -9.15
C GLY A 93 1.80 9.10 -7.69
N LEU A 94 2.44 10.22 -7.35
CA LEU A 94 2.38 10.80 -6.00
C LEU A 94 0.97 11.27 -5.65
N SER A 95 0.24 11.92 -6.57
CA SER A 95 -1.16 12.31 -6.35
C SER A 95 -2.05 11.07 -6.12
N ALA A 96 -1.90 10.02 -6.92
CA ALA A 96 -2.66 8.78 -6.76
C ALA A 96 -2.38 8.10 -5.41
N PHE A 97 -1.15 8.22 -4.89
CA PHE A 97 -0.84 7.78 -3.53
C PHE A 97 -1.55 8.63 -2.46
N LEU A 98 -1.61 9.96 -2.64
CA LEU A 98 -2.38 10.83 -1.73
C LEU A 98 -3.88 10.50 -1.76
N ASP A 99 -4.44 10.18 -2.93
CA ASP A 99 -5.80 9.64 -3.06
C ASP A 99 -5.98 8.34 -2.28
N ALA A 100 -5.00 7.43 -2.37
CA ALA A 100 -5.04 6.17 -1.65
C ALA A 100 -5.07 6.36 -0.14
N CYS A 101 -4.44 7.41 0.40
CA CYS A 101 -4.44 7.72 1.83
C CYS A 101 -5.84 8.02 2.38
N LEU A 102 -6.80 8.41 1.53
CA LEU A 102 -8.20 8.64 1.91
C LEU A 102 -9.02 7.35 1.94
N ARG A 103 -8.57 6.26 1.28
CA ARG A 103 -9.31 5.01 1.25
C ARG A 103 -9.31 4.33 2.62
N PRO A 104 -10.47 3.97 3.20
CA PRO A 104 -10.55 3.40 4.54
C PRO A 104 -9.67 2.16 4.75
N ALA A 105 -9.62 1.27 3.75
CA ALA A 105 -8.78 0.07 3.79
C ALA A 105 -7.29 0.42 3.88
N PHE A 106 -6.79 1.29 3.00
CA PHE A 106 -5.38 1.68 3.00
C PHE A 106 -5.02 2.42 4.29
N ARG A 107 -5.83 3.40 4.70
CA ARG A 107 -5.62 4.15 5.94
C ARG A 107 -5.59 3.25 7.16
N ARG A 108 -6.59 2.38 7.34
CA ARG A 108 -6.70 1.55 8.55
C ARG A 108 -5.69 0.41 8.56
N ILE A 109 -5.57 -0.33 7.46
CA ILE A 109 -4.77 -1.56 7.40
C ILE A 109 -3.29 -1.24 7.13
N VAL A 110 -3.00 -0.43 6.11
CA VAL A 110 -1.61 -0.20 5.65
C VAL A 110 -0.91 0.86 6.48
N ILE A 111 -1.60 1.91 6.94
CA ILE A 111 -0.96 3.01 7.67
C ILE A 111 -1.05 2.88 9.19
N ILE A 112 -2.22 2.50 9.72
CA ILE A 112 -2.46 2.49 11.18
C ILE A 112 -2.11 1.13 11.79
N ASP A 113 -2.73 0.05 11.32
CA ASP A 113 -2.64 -1.26 11.98
C ASP A 113 -1.34 -2.01 11.62
N SER A 114 -0.78 -1.78 10.43
CA SER A 114 0.47 -2.43 9.96
C SER A 114 1.65 -2.21 10.91
N VAL A 115 1.77 -1.01 11.49
CA VAL A 115 2.86 -0.67 12.43
C VAL A 115 2.81 -1.59 13.65
N THR A 116 1.62 -1.95 14.11
CA THR A 116 1.47 -2.82 15.29
C THR A 116 1.75 -4.28 14.94
N VAL A 117 1.31 -4.74 13.76
CA VAL A 117 1.33 -6.16 13.40
C VAL A 117 2.62 -6.57 12.69
N LEU A 118 3.14 -5.71 11.81
CA LEU A 118 4.24 -6.03 10.90
C LEU A 118 5.60 -5.51 11.39
N ALA A 119 5.65 -4.58 12.35
CA ALA A 119 6.93 -4.09 12.86
C ALA A 119 7.80 -5.21 13.44
N ALA A 120 7.25 -6.18 14.16
CA ALA A 120 8.03 -7.33 14.64
C ALA A 120 8.58 -8.18 13.47
N ARG A 121 7.78 -8.39 12.42
CA ARG A 121 8.14 -9.21 11.25
C ARG A 121 9.14 -8.55 10.31
N ALA A 122 9.03 -7.23 10.12
CA ALA A 122 9.94 -6.48 9.25
C ALA A 122 11.39 -6.58 9.72
N TRP A 123 11.61 -6.62 11.04
CA TRP A 123 12.94 -6.76 11.65
C TRP A 123 13.50 -8.18 11.53
N GLU A 124 12.65 -9.19 11.49
CA GLU A 124 13.05 -10.60 11.32
C GLU A 124 13.37 -10.94 9.86
N ASN A 125 12.63 -10.37 8.90
CA ASN A 125 12.69 -10.78 7.50
C ASN A 125 13.55 -9.87 6.60
N GLY A 126 14.06 -8.75 7.11
CA GLY A 126 14.94 -7.83 6.37
C GLY A 126 14.40 -7.37 5.01
N THR A 127 13.08 -7.37 4.84
CA THR A 127 12.44 -7.27 3.53
C THR A 127 12.30 -5.79 3.15
N GLU A 128 12.90 -5.39 2.02
CA GLU A 128 12.50 -4.15 1.35
C GLU A 128 11.02 -4.30 0.95
N GLY A 129 10.17 -3.37 1.37
CA GLY A 129 8.77 -3.34 0.97
C GLY A 129 8.62 -3.08 -0.54
N VAL A 130 7.46 -3.41 -1.10
CA VAL A 130 7.14 -3.23 -2.54
C VAL A 130 7.26 -1.77 -3.01
N GLU A 131 7.23 -0.83 -2.08
CA GLU A 131 7.29 0.60 -2.33
C GLU A 131 8.62 1.04 -2.95
N LEU A 132 9.76 0.49 -2.50
CA LEU A 132 11.08 0.89 -3.01
C LEU A 132 11.32 0.47 -4.46
N PRO A 133 11.09 -0.80 -4.85
CA PRO A 133 11.14 -1.20 -6.27
C PRO A 133 10.20 -0.37 -7.13
N MET A 134 8.98 -0.10 -6.67
CA MET A 134 8.00 0.72 -7.40
C MET A 134 8.48 2.15 -7.59
N LEU A 135 9.00 2.79 -6.53
CA LEU A 135 9.58 4.13 -6.59
C LEU A 135 10.75 4.18 -7.57
N ARG A 136 11.66 3.19 -7.52
CA ARG A 136 12.76 3.09 -8.47
C ARG A 136 12.22 3.05 -9.91
N THR A 137 11.22 2.22 -10.21
CA THR A 137 10.59 2.16 -11.53
C THR A 137 10.05 3.51 -12.00
N VAL A 138 9.29 4.23 -11.16
CA VAL A 138 8.69 5.52 -11.53
C VAL A 138 9.74 6.63 -11.66
N LEU A 139 10.80 6.60 -10.84
CA LEU A 139 11.83 7.65 -10.79
C LEU A 139 12.96 7.45 -11.80
N THR A 140 13.19 6.23 -12.30
CA THR A 140 14.26 5.94 -13.28
C THR A 140 14.22 6.87 -14.50
N PRO A 141 13.08 7.05 -15.20
CA PRO A 141 13.03 7.92 -16.37
C PRO A 141 13.41 9.37 -16.06
N LEU A 142 13.08 9.85 -14.85
CA LEU A 142 13.42 11.21 -14.42
C LEU A 142 14.93 11.38 -14.25
N VAL A 143 15.59 10.41 -13.62
CA VAL A 143 17.05 10.43 -13.42
C VAL A 143 17.78 10.22 -14.74
N ASP A 144 17.37 9.23 -15.54
CA ASP A 144 18.00 8.88 -16.82
C ASP A 144 17.89 10.00 -17.87
N SER A 145 16.86 10.84 -17.79
CA SER A 145 16.72 12.02 -18.65
C SER A 145 17.80 13.10 -18.42
N GLY A 146 18.56 13.00 -17.32
CA GLY A 146 19.51 14.03 -16.91
C GLY A 146 18.86 15.26 -16.27
N ALA A 147 17.54 15.24 -16.02
CA ALA A 147 16.81 16.34 -15.39
C ALA A 147 17.23 16.62 -13.94
N LEU A 148 17.97 15.70 -13.30
CA LEU A 148 18.46 15.82 -11.93
C LEU A 148 19.98 15.59 -11.84
N PRO A 149 20.82 16.56 -12.24
CA PRO A 149 22.28 16.40 -12.22
C PRO A 149 22.81 16.10 -10.82
N GLY A 150 23.63 15.07 -10.67
CA GLY A 150 24.27 14.69 -9.40
C GLY A 150 23.37 13.94 -8.41
N VAL A 151 22.10 13.72 -8.73
CA VAL A 151 21.18 12.91 -7.92
C VAL A 151 21.29 11.44 -8.34
N THR A 152 21.40 10.53 -7.36
CA THR A 152 21.33 9.09 -7.62
C THR A 152 19.91 8.58 -7.44
N LEU A 153 19.50 7.61 -8.26
CA LEU A 153 18.18 6.98 -8.17
C LEU A 153 17.89 6.42 -6.78
N ASP A 154 18.88 5.77 -6.16
CA ASP A 154 18.69 5.12 -4.87
C ASP A 154 18.48 6.13 -3.73
N ALA A 155 19.26 7.22 -3.71
CA ALA A 155 19.05 8.29 -2.72
C ALA A 155 17.70 8.99 -2.92
N LEU A 156 17.30 9.23 -4.17
CA LEU A 156 16.02 9.84 -4.50
C LEU A 156 14.85 8.95 -4.09
N ALA A 157 14.92 7.64 -4.36
CA ALA A 157 13.89 6.68 -3.99
C ALA A 157 13.70 6.60 -2.46
N HIS A 158 14.77 6.56 -1.67
CA HIS A 158 14.67 6.56 -0.21
C HIS A 158 14.12 7.88 0.35
N LEU A 159 14.53 9.02 -0.20
CA LEU A 159 14.00 10.31 0.20
C LEU A 159 12.50 10.43 -0.13
N ALA A 160 12.11 9.99 -1.33
CA ALA A 160 10.71 9.93 -1.75
C ALA A 160 9.89 9.02 -0.83
N LEU A 161 10.41 7.83 -0.48
CA LEU A 161 9.78 6.92 0.45
C LEU A 161 9.50 7.58 1.82
N GLY A 162 10.48 8.32 2.35
CA GLY A 162 10.29 9.09 3.58
C GLY A 162 9.18 10.13 3.47
N GLY A 163 9.12 10.86 2.35
CA GLY A 163 8.05 11.81 2.05
C GLY A 163 6.67 11.16 1.92
N LEU A 164 6.59 9.98 1.30
CA LEU A 164 5.36 9.19 1.21
C LEU A 164 4.84 8.79 2.59
N TYR A 165 5.68 8.20 3.43
CA TYR A 165 5.27 7.82 4.79
C TYR A 165 4.87 9.03 5.63
N GLY A 166 5.62 10.13 5.54
CA GLY A 166 5.28 11.39 6.22
C GLY A 166 3.90 11.92 5.81
N SER A 167 3.63 11.96 4.50
CA SER A 167 2.35 12.43 3.95
C SER A 167 1.19 11.52 4.32
N ALA A 168 1.39 10.20 4.26
CA ALA A 168 0.37 9.23 4.65
C ALA A 168 0.01 9.35 6.14
N LEU A 169 1.01 9.51 7.02
CA LEU A 169 0.75 9.72 8.45
C LEU A 169 0.07 11.06 8.73
N TYR A 170 0.44 12.11 8.01
CA TYR A 170 -0.21 13.42 8.10
C TYR A 170 -1.71 13.32 7.78
N ILE A 171 -2.05 12.78 6.61
CA ILE A 171 -3.44 12.59 6.16
C ILE A 171 -4.19 11.64 7.11
N ALA A 172 -3.58 10.50 7.46
CA ALA A 172 -4.24 9.49 8.26
C ALA A 172 -4.58 9.98 9.69
N ARG A 173 -3.83 10.93 10.24
CA ARG A 173 -4.03 11.46 11.60
C ARG A 173 -4.78 12.79 11.65
N ALA A 174 -5.07 13.40 10.50
CA ALA A 174 -5.80 14.64 10.44
C ALA A 174 -7.24 14.49 10.96
N ALA A 175 -7.77 15.56 11.54
CA ALA A 175 -9.18 15.65 11.90
C ALA A 175 -10.08 15.67 10.65
N ASP A 176 -9.59 16.28 9.57
CA ASP A 176 -10.19 16.32 8.24
C ASP A 176 -9.15 15.78 7.23
N PRO A 177 -9.18 14.46 6.94
CA PRO A 177 -8.24 13.83 6.00
C PRO A 177 -8.30 14.41 4.59
N GLU A 178 -9.50 14.76 4.13
CA GLU A 178 -9.73 15.34 2.81
C GLU A 178 -9.04 16.71 2.68
N ALA A 179 -9.19 17.59 3.67
CA ALA A 179 -8.47 18.87 3.71
C ALA A 179 -6.95 18.67 3.79
N ALA A 180 -6.49 17.77 4.68
CA ALA A 180 -5.06 17.46 4.81
C ALA A 180 -4.45 16.92 3.51
N ARG A 181 -5.21 16.14 2.74
CA ARG A 181 -4.78 15.71 1.41
C ARG A 181 -4.59 16.90 0.49
N VAL A 182 -5.54 17.82 0.43
CA VAL A 182 -5.48 18.98 -0.47
C VAL A 182 -4.24 19.82 -0.15
N GLU A 183 -3.95 20.02 1.13
CA GLU A 183 -2.74 20.70 1.59
C GLU A 183 -1.46 19.95 1.18
N ALA A 184 -1.43 18.61 1.33
CA ALA A 184 -0.30 17.79 0.90
C ALA A 184 -0.06 17.89 -0.61
N ASP A 185 -1.13 17.95 -1.43
CA ASP A 185 -1.03 18.11 -2.88
C ASP A 185 -0.44 19.48 -3.28
N VAL A 186 -0.79 20.56 -2.55
CA VAL A 186 -0.17 21.88 -2.75
C VAL A 186 1.33 21.84 -2.43
N VAL A 187 1.71 21.21 -1.31
CA VAL A 187 3.14 21.07 -0.94
C VAL A 187 3.89 20.24 -1.96
N LEU A 188 3.29 19.15 -2.46
CA LEU A 188 3.84 18.32 -3.52
C LEU A 188 4.15 19.15 -4.77
N ASP A 189 3.22 20.00 -5.23
CA ASP A 189 3.44 20.88 -6.39
C ASP A 189 4.52 21.94 -6.14
N VAL A 190 4.65 22.45 -4.91
CA VAL A 190 5.73 23.37 -4.54
C VAL A 190 7.09 22.67 -4.57
N VAL A 191 7.18 21.47 -3.99
CA VAL A 191 8.42 20.68 -3.95
C VAL A 191 8.86 20.30 -5.37
N LEU A 192 7.98 19.74 -6.18
CA LEU A 192 8.32 19.32 -7.55
C LEU A 192 8.77 20.50 -8.41
N ARG A 193 8.07 21.64 -8.33
CA ARG A 193 8.50 22.87 -9.03
C ARG A 193 9.85 23.37 -8.54
N GLY A 194 10.08 23.35 -7.22
CA GLY A 194 11.34 23.77 -6.62
C GLY A 194 12.52 22.91 -7.09
N VAL A 195 12.37 21.58 -7.06
CA VAL A 195 13.40 20.66 -7.55
C VAL A 195 13.66 20.88 -9.04
N ARG A 196 12.61 20.97 -9.86
CA ARG A 196 12.74 21.19 -11.31
C ARG A 196 13.42 22.52 -11.66
N ALA A 197 13.10 23.59 -10.92
CA ALA A 197 13.71 24.90 -11.15
C ALA A 197 15.19 24.96 -10.71
N ALA A 198 15.57 24.19 -9.69
CA ALA A 198 16.95 24.13 -9.22
C ALA A 198 17.89 23.35 -10.16
N THR A 199 17.33 22.61 -11.12
CA THR A 199 18.10 21.80 -12.08
C THR A 199 18.09 22.33 -13.51
N THR A 200 17.41 23.46 -13.75
CA THR A 200 17.42 24.21 -15.01
C THR A 200 18.45 25.34 -14.94
#